data_AF-A0ABD0Z851-F1
#
_entry.id   AF-A0ABD0Z851-F1
#
_cell.length_a   1.000
_cell.length_b   1.000
_cell.length_c   1.000
_cell.angle_alpha   90.00
_cell.angle_beta   90.00
_cell.angle_gamma   90.00
#
_symmetry.space_group_name_H-M   'P 1'
#
loop_
_entity.id
_entity.type
_entity.pdbx_description
1 polymer ?
#
loop_
_entity_poly.entity_id
_entity_poly.type
_entity_poly.pdbx_seq_one_letter_code
_entity_poly.pdbx_strand_id
1 'polypeptide(L)'
;SDRLGQCEVCDKNSAKYTCPECEVKTCCIGCVNIHKKELECTGIRNRVKYKSLHNFTNLDLQNDYILLEEIARFSDQAAKGISHKKQNLPVLQVLYKLKEAAKRRRVRLLFLPFRFSSHKNNTTFLEWKTDTLHWKVQWIFPHADFLECVDERLV
;
A
#
# COMPACT_ATOMS: atom_id res chain seq x y z
N SER A 1 40.81 -1.58 0.31
CA SER A 1 39.99 -2.79 0.56
C SER A 1 38.55 -2.50 0.21
N ASP A 2 37.93 -3.32 -0.64
CA ASP A 2 36.52 -3.12 -1.03
C ASP A 2 35.60 -3.35 0.18
N ARG A 3 34.95 -2.28 0.66
CA ARG A 3 34.11 -2.25 1.87
C ARG A 3 32.98 -3.28 1.87
N LEU A 4 32.53 -3.70 0.69
CA LEU A 4 31.38 -4.59 0.52
C LEU A 4 31.78 -6.07 0.34
N GLY A 5 33.02 -6.36 -0.05
CA GLY A 5 33.45 -7.73 -0.38
C GLY A 5 33.05 -8.14 -1.81
N GLN A 6 32.84 -9.45 -2.02
CA GLN A 6 32.48 -10.01 -3.33
C GLN A 6 30.96 -10.02 -3.57
N CYS A 7 30.56 -10.11 -4.83
CA CYS A 7 29.16 -10.23 -5.24
C CYS A 7 28.58 -11.58 -4.84
N GLU A 8 27.53 -11.59 -4.02
CA GLU A 8 26.88 -12.81 -3.52
C GLU A 8 26.08 -13.57 -4.59
N VAL A 9 25.86 -12.95 -5.77
CA VAL A 9 25.10 -13.57 -6.87
C VAL A 9 26.01 -14.24 -7.89
N CYS A 10 27.16 -13.65 -8.20
CA CYS A 10 28.02 -14.13 -9.28
C CYS A 10 29.42 -14.54 -8.83
N ASP A 11 29.86 -14.17 -7.63
CA ASP A 11 31.15 -14.48 -7.02
C ASP A 11 32.40 -14.15 -7.86
N LYS A 12 32.23 -13.41 -8.96
CA LYS A 12 33.29 -13.10 -9.94
C LYS A 12 33.87 -11.71 -9.75
N ASN A 13 33.03 -10.75 -9.35
CA ASN A 13 33.36 -9.34 -9.24
C ASN A 13 33.15 -8.85 -7.81
N SER A 14 33.84 -7.78 -7.43
CA SER A 14 33.57 -7.10 -6.17
C SER A 14 32.18 -6.46 -6.16
N ALA A 15 31.52 -6.50 -5.00
CA ALA A 15 30.21 -5.93 -4.81
C ALA A 15 30.28 -4.39 -4.80
N LYS A 16 29.31 -3.77 -5.46
CA LYS A 16 29.18 -2.31 -5.59
C LYS A 16 27.90 -1.78 -4.97
N TYR A 17 26.87 -2.62 -4.87
CA TYR A 17 25.55 -2.25 -4.39
C TYR A 17 25.10 -3.21 -3.28
N THR A 18 24.27 -2.70 -2.36
CA THR A 18 23.63 -3.47 -1.30
C THR A 18 22.13 -3.28 -1.40
N CYS A 19 21.37 -4.38 -1.44
CA CYS A 19 19.92 -4.33 -1.47
C CYS A 19 19.39 -3.77 -0.13
N PRO A 20 18.52 -2.76 -0.12
CA PRO A 20 18.06 -2.14 1.13
C PRO A 20 16.98 -2.96 1.86
N GLU A 21 16.46 -4.03 1.26
CA GLU A 21 15.47 -4.93 1.86
C GLU A 21 16.12 -6.16 2.50
N CYS A 22 16.92 -6.89 1.71
CA CYS A 22 17.53 -8.16 2.09
C CYS A 22 19.05 -8.08 2.33
N GLU A 23 19.66 -6.90 2.17
CA GLU A 23 21.09 -6.64 2.41
C GLU A 23 22.06 -7.41 1.48
N VAL A 24 21.54 -8.11 0.47
CA VAL A 24 22.32 -8.84 -0.53
C VAL A 24 23.24 -7.90 -1.31
N LYS A 25 24.50 -8.31 -1.47
CA LYS A 25 25.53 -7.51 -2.12
C LYS A 25 25.74 -7.92 -3.57
N THR A 26 25.68 -6.95 -4.47
CA THR A 26 25.70 -7.20 -5.92
C THR A 26 26.69 -6.30 -6.66
N CYS A 27 27.26 -6.78 -7.76
CA CYS A 27 28.24 -6.02 -8.55
C CYS A 27 27.65 -5.19 -9.69
N CYS A 28 26.45 -5.54 -10.18
CA CYS A 28 25.82 -4.93 -11.35
C CYS A 28 24.30 -5.16 -11.38
N ILE A 29 23.61 -4.44 -12.26
CA ILE A 29 22.15 -4.53 -12.43
C ILE A 29 21.65 -5.95 -12.75
N GLY A 30 22.44 -6.74 -13.49
CA GLY A 30 22.11 -8.15 -13.77
C GLY A 30 22.01 -8.96 -12.48
N CYS A 31 22.98 -8.81 -11.58
CA CYS A 31 22.96 -9.46 -10.27
C CYS A 31 21.85 -8.92 -9.36
N VAL A 32 21.51 -7.63 -9.48
CA VAL A 32 20.35 -7.05 -8.79
C VAL A 32 19.05 -7.72 -9.24
N ASN A 33 18.82 -7.87 -10.54
CA ASN A 33 17.60 -8.46 -11.06
C ASN A 33 17.50 -9.96 -10.76
N ILE A 34 18.61 -10.68 -10.81
CA ILE A 34 18.65 -12.11 -10.46
C ILE A 34 18.23 -12.32 -9.01
N HIS A 35 18.87 -11.66 -8.03
CA HIS A 35 18.49 -11.90 -6.63
C HIS A 35 17.05 -11.46 -6.34
N LYS A 36 16.57 -10.37 -6.96
CA LYS A 36 15.17 -9.95 -6.81
C LYS A 36 14.19 -11.02 -7.27
N LYS A 37 14.52 -11.72 -8.35
CA LYS A 37 13.70 -12.81 -8.88
C LYS A 37 13.80 -14.07 -8.01
N GLU A 38 15.00 -14.50 -7.67
CA GLU A 38 15.23 -15.76 -6.93
C GLU A 38 14.80 -15.68 -5.46
N LEU A 39 14.91 -14.51 -4.84
CA LEU A 39 14.53 -14.28 -3.42
C LEU A 39 13.17 -13.61 -3.27
N GLU A 40 12.41 -13.45 -4.36
CA GLU A 40 11.13 -12.72 -4.36
C GLU A 40 11.20 -11.36 -3.66
N CYS A 41 12.32 -10.64 -3.87
CA CYS A 41 12.67 -9.42 -3.15
C CYS A 41 12.24 -8.19 -3.93
N THR A 42 11.50 -7.27 -3.28
CA THR A 42 11.02 -6.03 -3.89
C THR A 42 12.18 -5.02 -4.09
N GLY A 43 13.19 -5.10 -3.23
CA GLY A 43 14.29 -4.16 -3.12
C GLY A 43 13.89 -2.86 -2.41
N ILE A 44 12.80 -2.86 -1.64
CA ILE A 44 12.31 -1.70 -0.90
C ILE A 44 12.57 -1.91 0.59
N ARG A 45 13.26 -0.97 1.23
CA ARG A 45 13.53 -1.03 2.67
C ARG A 45 12.22 -1.09 3.46
N ASN A 46 12.04 -2.13 4.26
CA ASN A 46 10.97 -2.16 5.25
C ASN A 46 11.33 -1.22 6.42
N ARG A 47 10.63 -0.08 6.50
CA ARG A 47 10.85 0.94 7.53
C ARG A 47 10.37 0.53 8.93
N VAL A 48 9.50 -0.47 9.04
CA VAL A 48 8.88 -0.91 10.31
C VAL A 48 9.34 -2.32 10.70
N LYS A 49 10.51 -2.75 10.22
CA LYS A 49 11.08 -4.06 10.56
C LYS A 49 11.44 -4.10 12.05
N TYR A 50 10.92 -5.11 12.75
CA TYR A 50 11.26 -5.34 14.15
C TYR A 50 12.76 -5.52 14.35
N LYS A 51 13.32 -4.85 15.36
CA LYS A 51 14.67 -5.03 15.86
C LYS A 51 14.64 -5.28 17.36
N SER A 52 15.38 -6.29 17.81
CA SER A 52 15.57 -6.53 19.24
C SER A 52 16.36 -5.37 19.86
N LEU A 53 16.12 -5.09 21.14
CA LEU A 53 16.79 -4.01 21.86
C LEU A 53 18.31 -4.13 21.84
N HIS A 54 18.84 -5.36 21.87
CA HIS A 54 20.28 -5.61 21.77
C HIS A 54 20.89 -5.11 20.45
N ASN A 55 20.14 -5.20 19.35
CA ASN A 55 20.59 -4.81 18.01
C ASN A 55 20.05 -3.42 17.60
N PHE A 56 19.41 -2.71 18.52
CA PHE A 56 18.82 -1.41 18.28
C PHE A 56 19.89 -0.32 18.40
N THR A 57 20.16 0.37 17.29
CA THR A 57 21.23 1.39 17.23
C THR A 57 20.66 2.81 17.25
N ASN A 58 21.50 3.81 17.53
CA ASN A 58 21.11 5.22 17.44
C ASN A 58 20.59 5.60 16.04
N LEU A 59 21.07 4.94 14.99
CA LEU A 59 20.58 5.16 13.63
C LEU A 59 19.14 4.65 13.48
N ASP A 60 18.79 3.54 14.14
CA ASP A 60 17.43 3.00 14.13
C ASP A 60 16.45 3.93 14.84
N LEU A 61 16.85 4.48 15.99
CA LEU A 61 16.08 5.50 16.69
C LEU A 61 15.79 6.73 15.81
N GLN A 62 16.79 7.21 15.06
CA GLN A 62 16.61 8.33 14.13
C GLN A 62 15.64 7.98 13.00
N ASN A 63 15.74 6.77 12.45
CA ASN A 63 14.82 6.31 11.41
C ASN A 63 13.38 6.26 11.92
N ASP A 64 13.17 5.74 13.14
CA ASP A 64 11.85 5.67 13.77
C ASP A 64 11.28 7.06 14.06
N TYR A 65 12.12 7.99 14.54
CA TYR A 65 11.72 9.37 14.76
C TYR A 65 11.27 10.05 13.46
N ILE A 66 12.05 9.93 12.38
CA ILE A 66 11.70 10.49 11.06
C ILE A 66 10.39 9.87 10.55
N LEU A 67 10.21 8.56 10.72
CA LEU A 67 8.98 7.87 10.33
C LEU A 67 7.77 8.45 11.07
N LEU A 68 7.86 8.64 12.39
CA LEU A 68 6.77 9.22 13.19
C LEU A 68 6.47 10.66 12.78
N GLU A 69 7.48 11.47 12.51
CA GLU A 69 7.31 12.84 12.03
C GLU A 69 6.62 12.89 10.66
N GLU A 70 7.02 12.02 9.73
CA GLU A 70 6.37 11.89 8.42
C GLU A 70 4.89 11.52 8.55
N ILE A 71 4.56 10.56 9.43
CA ILE A 71 3.19 10.15 9.72
C ILE A 71 2.39 11.30 10.33
N ALA A 72 2.95 12.01 11.31
CA ALA A 72 2.31 13.16 11.94
C ALA A 72 2.00 14.25 10.92
N ARG A 73 2.99 14.59 10.07
CA ARG A 73 2.82 15.57 8.99
C ARG A 73 1.76 15.14 7.98
N PHE A 74 1.70 13.86 7.62
CA PHE A 74 0.67 13.34 6.73
C PHE A 74 -0.73 13.45 7.36
N SER A 75 -0.85 13.11 8.64
CA SER A 75 -2.10 13.24 9.41
C SER A 75 -2.57 14.69 9.45
N ASP A 76 -1.67 15.63 9.75
CA ASP A 76 -1.97 17.07 9.78
C ASP A 76 -2.41 17.59 8.41
N GLN A 77 -1.73 17.17 7.33
CA GLN A 77 -2.14 17.52 5.97
C GLN A 77 -3.51 16.95 5.61
N ALA A 78 -3.81 15.72 6.04
CA ALA A 78 -5.12 15.12 5.84
C ALA A 78 -6.20 15.90 6.59
N ALA A 79 -5.97 16.25 7.86
CA ALA A 79 -6.88 17.06 8.67
C ALA A 79 -7.13 18.44 8.04
N LYS A 80 -6.08 19.12 7.59
CA LYS A 80 -6.17 20.44 6.92
C LYS A 80 -6.80 20.35 5.52
N GLY A 81 -6.55 19.27 4.79
CA GLY A 81 -7.08 19.01 3.45
C GLY A 81 -8.60 18.80 3.40
N ILE A 82 -9.22 18.42 4.52
CA ILE A 82 -10.69 18.37 4.67
C ILE A 82 -11.29 19.79 4.62
N SER A 83 -10.53 20.82 5.02
CA SER A 83 -11.02 22.20 5.12
C SER A 83 -10.95 23.00 3.80
N HIS A 84 -10.08 22.62 2.85
CA HIS A 84 -9.72 23.50 1.71
C HIS A 84 -10.02 22.98 0.30
N LYS A 85 -10.83 21.92 0.11
CA LYS A 85 -11.29 21.55 -1.23
C LYS A 85 -12.81 21.49 -1.28
N LYS A 86 -13.39 22.47 -2.00
CA LYS A 86 -14.67 22.31 -2.70
C LYS A 86 -14.57 21.01 -3.50
N GLN A 87 -15.07 19.92 -2.94
CA GLN A 87 -15.14 18.64 -3.64
C GLN A 87 -15.97 18.88 -4.89
N ASN A 88 -15.57 18.33 -6.04
CA ASN A 88 -16.33 18.43 -7.28
C ASN A 88 -17.80 18.08 -6.99
N LEU A 89 -18.69 19.08 -7.03
CA LEU A 89 -20.13 18.91 -6.74
C LEU A 89 -20.74 17.69 -7.47
N PRO A 90 -20.37 17.38 -8.74
CA PRO A 90 -20.92 16.23 -9.44
C PRO A 90 -20.59 14.88 -8.79
N VAL A 91 -19.38 14.70 -8.25
CA VAL A 91 -18.96 13.45 -7.59
C VAL A 91 -19.71 13.25 -6.28
N LEU A 92 -19.90 14.34 -5.52
CA LEU A 92 -20.70 14.33 -4.30
C LEU A 92 -22.16 13.92 -4.56
N GLN A 93 -22.75 14.37 -5.67
CA GLN A 93 -24.12 14.01 -6.03
C GLN A 93 -24.26 12.52 -6.36
N VAL A 94 -23.32 11.93 -7.11
CA VAL A 94 -23.34 10.50 -7.43
C VAL A 94 -23.21 9.66 -6.16
N LEU A 95 -22.25 9.99 -5.29
CA LEU A 95 -22.03 9.28 -4.02
C LEU A 95 -23.22 9.40 -3.08
N TYR A 96 -23.85 10.59 -3.01
CA TYR A 96 -25.05 10.80 -2.21
C TYR A 96 -26.20 9.89 -2.68
N LYS A 97 -26.46 9.86 -3.99
CA LYS A 97 -27.53 9.06 -4.56
C LYS A 97 -27.27 7.55 -4.41
N LEU A 98 -26.01 7.12 -4.54
CA LEU A 98 -25.59 5.75 -4.25
C LEU A 98 -25.86 5.39 -2.78
N LYS A 99 -25.53 6.29 -1.84
CA LYS A 99 -25.78 6.11 -0.41
C LYS A 99 -27.28 6.04 -0.09
N GLU A 100 -28.10 6.90 -0.68
CA GLU A 100 -29.55 6.87 -0.50
C GLU A 100 -30.17 5.59 -1.08
N ALA A 101 -29.71 5.12 -2.24
CA ALA A 101 -30.13 3.85 -2.81
C ALA A 101 -29.77 2.65 -1.91
N ALA A 102 -28.58 2.65 -1.32
CA ALA A 102 -28.18 1.64 -0.34
C ALA A 102 -29.03 1.72 0.95
N LYS A 103 -29.29 2.93 1.44
CA LYS A 103 -30.11 3.18 2.63
C LYS A 103 -31.55 2.69 2.44
N ARG A 104 -32.17 2.93 1.27
CA ARG A 104 -33.49 2.40 0.92
C ARG A 104 -33.55 0.86 0.99
N ARG A 105 -32.43 0.19 0.72
CA ARG A 105 -32.25 -1.26 0.83
C ARG A 105 -31.76 -1.73 2.21
N ARG A 106 -31.78 -0.85 3.21
CA ARG A 106 -31.30 -1.10 4.59
C ARG A 106 -29.81 -1.46 4.67
N VAL A 107 -29.01 -1.04 3.68
CA VAL A 107 -27.55 -1.22 3.67
C VAL A 107 -26.87 0.08 4.11
N ARG A 108 -25.99 -0.01 5.12
CA ARG A 108 -25.20 1.13 5.59
C ARG A 108 -23.94 1.28 4.75
N LEU A 109 -23.99 2.15 3.74
CA LEU A 109 -22.84 2.46 2.89
C LEU A 109 -21.96 3.58 3.49
N LEU A 110 -20.69 3.25 3.73
CA LEU A 110 -19.66 4.17 4.20
C LEU A 110 -18.57 4.31 3.13
N PHE A 111 -18.15 5.54 2.85
CA PHE A 111 -17.09 5.81 1.88
C PHE A 111 -15.77 6.09 2.61
N LEU A 112 -14.72 5.41 2.18
CA LEU A 112 -13.36 5.76 2.55
C LEU A 112 -12.96 7.11 1.89
N PRO A 113 -12.02 7.86 2.47
CA PRO A 113 -11.48 9.06 1.83
C PRO A 113 -10.84 8.75 0.46
N PHE A 114 -10.89 9.71 -0.48
CA PHE A 114 -10.43 9.52 -1.87
C PHE A 114 -8.96 9.12 -2.03
N ARG A 115 -8.14 9.29 -0.99
CA ARG A 115 -6.73 8.94 -0.98
C ARG A 115 -6.48 7.44 -0.85
N PHE A 116 -7.44 6.69 -0.30
CA PHE A 116 -7.30 5.27 -0.05
C PHE A 116 -7.36 4.49 -1.37
N SER A 117 -6.46 3.52 -1.54
CA SER A 117 -6.42 2.64 -2.72
C SER A 117 -7.74 1.90 -2.91
N SER A 118 -8.35 1.43 -1.82
CA SER A 118 -9.66 0.78 -1.87
C SER A 118 -10.77 1.69 -2.39
N HIS A 119 -10.73 3.01 -2.11
CA HIS A 119 -11.69 3.96 -2.70
C HIS A 119 -11.47 4.07 -4.22
N LYS A 120 -10.21 4.21 -4.65
CA LYS A 120 -9.86 4.35 -6.07
C LYS A 120 -10.21 3.11 -6.89
N ASN A 121 -10.07 1.93 -6.28
CA ASN A 121 -10.32 0.65 -6.94
C ASN A 121 -11.78 0.18 -6.84
N ASN A 122 -12.62 0.89 -6.08
CA ASN A 122 -14.02 0.55 -5.92
C ASN A 122 -14.80 0.92 -7.19
N THR A 123 -15.40 -0.09 -7.82
CA THR A 123 -16.23 0.06 -9.03
C THR A 123 -17.73 -0.08 -8.73
N THR A 124 -18.14 0.00 -7.46
CA THR A 124 -19.55 -0.04 -7.05
C THR A 124 -20.32 1.15 -7.64
N PHE A 125 -21.44 0.89 -8.29
CA PHE A 125 -22.27 1.94 -8.89
C PHE A 125 -23.77 1.62 -8.82
N LEU A 126 -24.58 2.64 -9.11
CA LEU A 126 -26.04 2.55 -9.20
C LEU A 126 -26.45 2.62 -10.67
N GLU A 127 -27.11 1.57 -11.16
CA GLU A 127 -27.81 1.56 -12.44
C GLU A 127 -29.18 2.23 -12.25
N TRP A 128 -29.32 3.47 -12.72
CA TRP A 128 -30.50 4.30 -12.46
C TRP A 128 -31.77 3.80 -13.13
N LYS A 129 -31.63 3.21 -14.32
CA LYS A 129 -32.77 2.75 -15.12
C LYS A 129 -33.52 1.61 -14.43
N THR A 130 -32.77 0.73 -13.78
CA THR A 130 -33.29 -0.45 -13.10
C THR A 130 -33.29 -0.30 -11.57
N ASP A 131 -32.89 0.88 -11.06
CA ASP A 131 -32.59 1.13 -9.64
C ASP A 131 -31.82 -0.05 -9.03
N THR A 132 -30.76 -0.52 -9.69
CA THR A 132 -30.01 -1.71 -9.25
C THR A 132 -28.63 -1.30 -8.76
N LEU A 133 -28.22 -1.78 -7.59
CA LEU A 133 -26.88 -1.56 -7.08
C LEU A 133 -25.97 -2.66 -7.60
N HIS A 134 -24.88 -2.29 -8.24
CA HIS A 134 -23.83 -3.22 -8.64
C HIS A 134 -22.65 -3.02 -7.70
N TRP A 135 -22.34 -4.05 -6.94
CA TRP A 135 -21.30 -4.08 -5.92
C TRP A 135 -20.00 -4.65 -6.48
N LYS A 136 -18.89 -4.06 -6.02
CA LYS A 136 -17.59 -4.73 -6.02
C LYS A 136 -17.37 -5.33 -4.64
N VAL A 137 -17.19 -6.65 -4.58
CA VAL A 137 -16.99 -7.37 -3.32
C VAL A 137 -15.62 -8.02 -3.33
N GLN A 138 -14.84 -7.75 -2.29
CA GLN A 138 -13.58 -8.44 -2.04
C GLN A 138 -13.81 -9.46 -0.94
N TRP A 139 -13.60 -10.73 -1.28
CA TRP A 139 -13.62 -11.85 -0.36
C TRP A 139 -12.21 -12.09 0.15
N ILE A 140 -12.08 -12.25 1.46
CA ILE A 140 -10.83 -12.60 2.12
C ILE A 140 -11.11 -13.89 2.88
N PHE A 141 -10.32 -14.94 2.62
CA PHE A 141 -10.45 -16.25 3.25
C PHE A 141 -9.33 -16.46 4.29
N PRO A 142 -9.55 -16.16 5.58
CA PRO A 142 -8.47 -16.19 6.58
C PRO A 142 -7.89 -17.59 6.81
N HIS A 143 -8.67 -18.63 6.54
CA HIS A 143 -8.28 -20.04 6.72
C HIS A 143 -7.59 -20.64 5.49
N ALA A 144 -7.47 -19.89 4.39
CA ALA A 144 -6.83 -20.31 3.16
C ALA A 144 -5.70 -19.33 2.81
N ASP A 145 -4.75 -19.16 3.74
CA ASP A 145 -3.59 -18.26 3.60
C ASP A 145 -3.96 -16.82 3.18
N PHE A 146 -5.07 -16.31 3.72
CA PHE A 146 -5.61 -14.99 3.38
C PHE A 146 -5.86 -14.79 1.88
N LEU A 147 -6.26 -15.85 1.17
CA LEU A 147 -6.62 -15.77 -0.24
C LEU A 147 -7.63 -14.64 -0.48
N GLU A 148 -7.31 -13.78 -1.43
CA GLU A 148 -8.17 -12.67 -1.85
C GLU A 148 -8.84 -12.97 -3.19
N CYS A 149 -10.17 -12.87 -3.25
CA CYS A 149 -10.94 -12.98 -4.48
C CYS A 149 -11.77 -11.71 -4.65
N VAL A 150 -11.90 -11.21 -5.88
CA VAL A 150 -12.65 -9.99 -6.18
C VAL A 150 -13.73 -10.30 -7.20
N ASP A 151 -14.98 -10.11 -6.79
CA ASP A 151 -16.13 -10.14 -7.70
C ASP A 151 -16.52 -8.71 -8.07
N GLU A 152 -16.76 -8.51 -9.36
CA GLU A 152 -17.24 -7.25 -9.89
C GLU A 152 -18.70 -7.40 -10.36
N ARG A 153 -19.53 -6.39 -10.04
CA ARG A 153 -20.91 -6.22 -10.53
C ARG A 153 -21.96 -7.18 -9.94
N LEU A 154 -21.76 -7.62 -8.70
CA LEU A 154 -22.79 -8.36 -7.95
C LEU A 154 -24.00 -7.47 -7.70
N VAL A 155 -25.21 -8.01 -7.81
CA VAL A 155 -26.49 -7.29 -7.63
C VAL A 155 -27.03 -7.50 -6.22
#